data_AF-A0A9Q0LCA9-F1
#
_entry.id   AF-A0A9Q0LCA9-F1
#
_cell.length_a   1.000
_cell.length_b   1.000
_cell.length_c   1.000
_cell.angle_alpha   90.00
_cell.angle_beta   90.00
_cell.angle_gamma   90.00
#
_symmetry.space_group_name_H-M   'P 1'
#
loop_
_entity.id
_entity.type
_entity.pdbx_description
1 polymer ?
#
loop_
_entity_poly.entity_id
_entity_poly.type
_entity_poly.pdbx_seq_one_letter_code
_entity_poly.pdbx_strand_id
1 'polypeptide(L)'
;MNNNNNNNNQIANANQNQNRNEMKNLEKKVTKNLIENYSNLLNGNSFKDFSIFVENESNPFEIKVHKSILCSRSPFFNKFLKEQNDIDKIF
;
A
#
# COMPACT_ATOMS: atom_id res chain seq x y z
N MET A 1 29.61 40.93 25.00
CA MET A 1 29.92 39.57 24.55
C MET A 1 28.63 38.74 24.37
N ASN A 2 27.77 39.05 23.39
CA ASN A 2 26.45 38.38 23.25
C ASN A 2 26.10 37.85 21.84
N ASN A 3 27.02 37.96 20.87
CA ASN A 3 26.72 37.64 19.46
C ASN A 3 26.92 36.16 19.06
N ASN A 4 27.65 35.36 19.84
CA ASN A 4 27.93 33.96 19.46
C ASN A 4 26.75 33.00 19.71
N ASN A 5 25.87 33.29 20.68
CA ASN A 5 24.76 32.38 21.01
C ASN A 5 23.60 32.44 19.99
N ASN A 6 23.39 33.58 19.32
CA ASN A 6 22.32 33.71 18.33
C ASN A 6 22.63 32.98 17.01
N ASN A 7 23.89 32.94 16.59
CA ASN A 7 24.30 32.26 15.36
C ASN A 7 24.20 30.74 15.48
N ASN A 8 24.57 30.18 16.63
CA ASN A 8 24.50 28.72 16.86
C ASN A 8 23.05 28.19 16.83
N ASN A 9 22.10 28.95 17.38
CA ASN A 9 20.68 28.57 17.36
C ASN A 9 20.07 28.67 15.94
N GLN A 10 20.48 29.65 15.14
CA GLN A 10 20.00 29.77 13.75
C GLN A 10 20.51 28.61 12.88
N ILE A 11 21.76 28.20 13.04
CA ILE A 11 22.36 27.08 12.31
C ILE A 11 21.70 25.75 12.70
N ALA A 12 21.47 25.52 14.00
CA ALA A 12 20.78 24.31 14.47
C ALA A 12 19.35 24.19 13.91
N ASN A 13 18.60 25.31 13.87
CA ASN A 13 17.26 25.35 13.31
C ASN A 13 17.25 25.13 11.79
N ALA A 14 18.22 25.69 11.06
CA ALA A 14 18.37 25.47 9.62
C ALA A 14 18.65 23.99 9.31
N ASN A 15 19.56 23.35 10.06
CA ASN A 15 19.90 21.94 9.90
C ASN A 15 18.71 21.01 10.22
N GLN A 16 17.94 21.32 11.27
CA GLN A 16 16.72 20.57 11.58
C GLN A 16 15.66 20.67 10.48
N ASN A 17 15.50 21.85 9.86
CA ASN A 17 14.56 22.05 8.77
C ASN A 17 15.01 21.34 7.49
N GLN A 18 16.31 21.32 7.19
CA GLN A 18 16.87 20.55 6.07
C GLN A 18 16.61 19.05 6.26
N ASN A 19 16.92 18.49 7.42
CA ASN A 19 16.68 17.07 7.72
C ASN A 19 15.20 16.70 7.58
N ARG A 20 14.28 17.56 8.04
CA ARG A 20 12.83 17.34 7.85
C ARG A 20 12.41 17.32 6.39
N ASN A 21 12.98 18.20 5.57
CA ASN A 21 12.66 18.27 4.14
C ASN A 21 13.21 17.06 3.38
N GLU A 22 14.42 16.59 3.72
CA GLU A 22 15.00 15.37 3.17
C GLU A 22 14.14 14.14 3.51
N MET A 23 13.69 14.03 4.76
CA MET A 23 12.84 12.92 5.19
C MET A 23 11.49 12.92 4.47
N LYS A 24 10.84 14.07 4.31
CA LYS A 24 9.59 14.20 3.52
C LYS A 24 9.79 13.81 2.05
N ASN A 25 10.91 14.20 1.45
CA ASN A 25 11.23 13.85 0.07
C ASN A 25 11.45 12.34 -0.08
N LEU A 26 12.11 11.71 0.90
CA LEU A 26 12.30 10.27 0.95
C LEU A 26 10.96 9.53 1.09
N GLU A 27 10.10 9.95 2.01
CA GLU A 27 8.75 9.39 2.20
C GLU A 27 7.93 9.47 0.90
N LYS A 28 7.97 10.62 0.21
CA LYS A 28 7.28 10.81 -1.07
C LYS A 28 7.82 9.87 -2.14
N LYS A 29 9.15 9.69 -2.22
CA LYS A 29 9.78 8.78 -3.17
C LYS A 29 9.39 7.32 -2.89
N VAL A 30 9.45 6.90 -1.63
CA VAL A 30 9.07 5.54 -1.21
C VAL A 30 7.60 5.28 -1.53
N THR A 31 6.71 6.22 -1.22
CA THR A 31 5.27 6.10 -1.50
C THR A 31 5.01 5.98 -3.00
N LYS A 32 5.66 6.81 -3.82
CA LYS A 32 5.54 6.74 -5.29
C LYS A 32 5.95 5.36 -5.81
N ASN A 33 7.12 4.87 -5.39
CA ASN A 33 7.61 3.55 -5.80
C ASN A 33 6.66 2.42 -5.37
N LEU A 34 6.07 2.54 -4.18
CA LEU A 34 5.12 1.54 -3.68
C LEU A 34 3.85 1.50 -4.53
N ILE A 35 3.30 2.66 -4.90
CA ILE A 35 2.12 2.75 -5.78
C ILE A 35 2.40 2.14 -7.15
N GLU A 36 3.57 2.44 -7.72
CA GLU A 36 3.99 1.89 -9.02
C GLU A 36 4.12 0.36 -8.96
N ASN A 37 4.75 -0.17 -7.91
CA ASN A 37 4.89 -1.60 -7.70
C ASN A 37 3.53 -2.30 -7.56
N TYR A 38 2.59 -1.75 -6.77
CA TYR A 38 1.24 -2.32 -6.66
C TYR A 38 0.47 -2.24 -7.98
N SER A 39 0.61 -1.15 -8.72
CA SER A 39 -0.02 -1.00 -10.04
C SER A 39 0.49 -2.07 -11.01
N ASN A 40 1.80 -2.32 -11.03
CA ASN A 40 2.42 -3.36 -11.84
C ASN A 40 1.94 -4.76 -11.43
N LEU A 41 1.80 -5.01 -10.12
CA LEU A 41 1.28 -6.28 -9.61
C LEU A 41 -0.17 -6.52 -10.02
N LEU A 42 -1.03 -5.49 -9.94
CA LEU A 42 -2.45 -5.58 -10.29
C LEU A 42 -2.68 -5.73 -11.80
N ASN A 43 -1.89 -5.02 -12.61
CA ASN A 43 -1.99 -5.06 -14.07
C ASN A 43 -1.28 -6.29 -14.69
N GLY A 44 -0.31 -6.86 -13.99
CA GLY A 44 0.36 -8.08 -14.39
C GLY A 44 -0.52 -9.33 -14.22
N ASN A 45 -0.01 -10.49 -14.64
CA ASN A 45 -0.65 -11.79 -14.39
C ASN A 45 0.06 -12.64 -13.32
N SER A 46 1.06 -12.07 -12.65
CA SER A 46 1.87 -12.79 -11.68
C SER A 46 1.15 -12.92 -10.33
N PHE A 47 1.27 -14.11 -9.72
CA PHE A 47 0.85 -14.40 -8.33
C PHE A 47 -0.65 -14.23 -8.01
N LYS A 48 -1.52 -14.22 -9.02
CA LYS A 48 -2.98 -14.21 -8.80
C LYS A 48 -3.42 -15.57 -8.26
N ASP A 49 -4.11 -15.57 -7.13
CA ASP A 49 -4.48 -16.75 -6.34
C ASP A 49 -6.00 -16.85 -6.08
N PHE A 50 -6.79 -15.96 -6.69
CA PHE A 50 -8.24 -15.96 -6.64
C PHE A 50 -8.88 -15.41 -7.91
N SER A 51 -10.07 -15.91 -8.22
CA SER A 51 -10.87 -15.49 -9.37
C SER A 51 -12.27 -15.11 -8.92
N ILE A 52 -12.74 -13.96 -9.40
CA ILE A 52 -14.12 -13.51 -9.23
C ILE A 52 -14.81 -13.67 -10.57
N PHE A 53 -15.79 -14.55 -10.63
CA PHE A 53 -16.67 -14.66 -11.78
C PHE A 53 -17.81 -13.68 -11.63
N VAL A 54 -17.93 -12.77 -12.59
CA VAL A 54 -19.02 -11.79 -12.65
C VAL A 54 -19.97 -12.24 -13.73
N GLU A 55 -21.11 -12.79 -13.30
CA GLU A 55 -22.22 -13.10 -14.20
C GLU A 55 -22.94 -11.80 -14.57
N ASN A 56 -22.90 -11.48 -15.86
CA ASN A 56 -23.69 -10.42 -16.47
C ASN A 56 -24.52 -11.10 -17.57
N GLU A 57 -25.81 -10.81 -17.63
CA GLU A 57 -26.82 -11.50 -18.44
C GLU A 57 -26.40 -11.74 -19.90
N SER A 58 -25.61 -10.82 -20.46
CA SER A 58 -25.17 -10.88 -21.86
C SER A 58 -23.68 -11.20 -22.05
N ASN A 59 -22.85 -11.09 -21.01
CA ASN A 59 -21.40 -11.34 -21.13
C ASN A 59 -20.73 -11.61 -19.77
N PRO A 60 -20.69 -12.88 -19.31
CA PRO A 60 -19.97 -13.23 -18.10
C PRO A 60 -18.46 -13.04 -18.30
N PHE A 61 -17.76 -12.61 -17.25
CA PHE A 61 -16.31 -12.45 -17.30
C PHE A 61 -15.64 -12.80 -15.97
N GLU A 62 -14.38 -13.21 -16.05
CA GLU A 62 -13.55 -13.58 -14.91
C GLU A 62 -12.55 -12.46 -14.59
N ILE A 63 -12.47 -12.06 -13.32
CA ILE A 63 -11.47 -11.14 -12.80
C ILE A 63 -10.50 -11.92 -11.91
N LYS A 64 -9.26 -12.07 -12.36
CA LYS A 64 -8.19 -12.69 -11.56
C LYS A 64 -7.53 -11.65 -10.65
N VAL A 65 -7.43 -11.96 -9.36
CA VAL A 65 -6.98 -11.03 -8.30
C VAL A 65 -6.04 -11.71 -7.29
N HIS A 66 -5.47 -10.92 -6.38
CA HIS A 66 -4.66 -11.36 -5.24
C HIS A 66 -5.50 -11.33 -3.95
N LYS A 67 -5.69 -12.47 -3.28
CA LYS A 67 -6.48 -12.59 -2.02
C LYS A 67 -5.95 -11.64 -0.96
N SER A 68 -4.64 -11.58 -0.77
CA SER A 68 -4.00 -10.74 0.24
C SER A 68 -4.34 -9.25 0.08
N ILE A 69 -4.32 -8.75 -1.15
CA ILE A 69 -4.69 -7.37 -1.47
C ILE A 69 -6.19 -7.18 -1.23
N LEU A 70 -7.03 -8.09 -1.73
CA LEU A 70 -8.48 -7.99 -1.61
C LEU A 70 -8.96 -8.00 -0.15
N CYS A 71 -8.43 -8.90 0.68
CA CYS A 71 -8.74 -9.00 2.10
C CYS A 71 -8.21 -7.81 2.90
N SER A 72 -7.01 -7.30 2.58
CA SER A 72 -6.50 -6.09 3.25
C SER A 72 -7.30 -4.82 2.88
N ARG A 73 -8.00 -4.86 1.73
CA ARG A 73 -8.77 -3.72 1.23
C ARG A 73 -10.27 -3.74 1.47
N SER A 74 -10.85 -4.91 1.66
CA SER A 74 -12.29 -5.07 1.85
C SER A 74 -12.59 -5.95 3.08
N PRO A 75 -13.23 -5.38 4.13
CA PRO A 75 -13.69 -6.15 5.27
C PRO A 75 -14.63 -7.30 4.87
N PHE A 76 -15.45 -7.08 3.84
CA PHE A 76 -16.34 -8.10 3.29
C PHE A 76 -15.55 -9.31 2.78
N PHE A 77 -14.59 -9.10 1.86
CA PHE A 77 -13.80 -10.19 1.31
C PHE A 77 -12.90 -10.86 2.34
N ASN A 78 -12.40 -10.10 3.32
CA ASN A 78 -11.64 -10.66 4.44
C ASN A 78 -12.48 -11.64 5.25
N LYS A 79 -13.73 -11.27 5.58
CA LYS A 79 -14.64 -12.15 6.32
C LYS A 79 -15.05 -13.35 5.48
N PHE A 80 -15.53 -13.12 4.26
CA PHE A 80 -16.00 -14.14 3.33
C PHE A 80 -14.94 -15.24 3.10
N LEU A 81 -13.70 -14.85 2.77
CA LEU A 81 -12.64 -15.83 2.48
C LEU A 81 -12.13 -16.55 3.73
N LYS A 82 -12.19 -15.93 4.92
CA LYS A 82 -11.86 -16.61 6.16
C LYS A 82 -12.86 -17.69 6.51
N GLU A 83 -14.15 -17.38 6.38
CA GLU A 83 -15.24 -18.33 6.66
C GLU A 83 -15.20 -19.52 5.70
N GLN A 84 -14.86 -19.31 4.42
CA GLN A 84 -14.67 -20.41 3.45
C GLN A 84 -13.52 -21.35 3.84
N ASN A 85 -12.37 -20.80 4.27
CA ASN A 85 -11.23 -21.63 4.70
C ASN A 85 -11.53 -22.46 5.96
N ASP A 86 -12.50 -22.05 6.77
CA ASP A 86 -12.92 -22.82 7.94
C ASP A 86 -13.94 -23.91 7.58
N ILE A 87 -14.68 -23.75 6.49
CA ILE A 87 -15.55 -24.80 5.92
C ILE A 87 -14.71 -25.95 5.33
N ASP A 88 -13.62 -25.63 4.63
CA ASP A 88 -12.72 -26.64 4.02
C ASP A 88 -11.96 -27.50 5.05
N LYS A 89 -12.01 -27.15 6.34
CA LYS A 89 -11.40 -27.94 7.43
C LYS A 89 -12.36 -28.92 8.12
N ILE A 90 -13.64 -28.93 7.73
CA ILE A 90 -14.69 -29.76 8.35
C ILE A 90 -14.81 -31.13 7.65
N PHE A 91 -14.19 -31.30 6.48
CA PHE A 91 -14.10 -32.56 5.73
C PHE A 91 -12.67 -33.11 5.73
#